data_AF-A0A7S0T496-F1
#
_entry.id   AF-A0A7S0T496-F1
#
_cell.length_a   1.000
_cell.length_b   1.000
_cell.length_c   1.000
_cell.angle_alpha   90.00
_cell.angle_beta   90.00
_cell.angle_gamma   90.00
#
_symmetry.space_group_name_H-M   'P 1'
#
loop_
_entity.id
_entity.type
_entity.pdbx_description
1 polymer ?
#
loop_
_entity_poly.entity_id
_entity_poly.type
_entity_poly.pdbx_seq_one_letter_code
_entity_poly.pdbx_strand_id
1 'polypeptide(L)'
;KRQRDGDEGGAGPGSVMQAVVAHELSKELQLYFDRITAVIRGAGAGIEAPLLRAALASLATDAGLHQLMPYFVQFVQEEVAKSLKNLARLRALVCTVHSLVSNPAIHAELYLHHLMPSVVTCMVAKRLSASPTEDHWSLRIQAAGTMALVCRKFGGAYPTIQPRITRTLLRAMLDAGKPLPTHFGAISGLSALGPRVVRLLILPNLKQYLEVLEPHMEPPPPLGSSSGGGGGGGGNERTVIDIGGGGGGGGDQPPLTEDDRAKHRAAMQRHVEACKTHDALKQAVGLCLHATLTAPQRAERDRVEPERRAERQRAAAAHAKASSELAVGAAAGETA
;
A
#
# COMPACT_ATOMS: atom_id res chain seq x y z
N LYS A 1 -1.19 45.13 35.40
CA LYS A 1 0.11 44.42 35.58
C LYS A 1 -0.03 43.08 34.83
N ARG A 2 0.42 42.86 33.60
CA ARG A 2 1.31 43.55 32.65
C ARG A 2 0.82 43.28 31.23
N GLN A 3 0.99 44.28 30.37
CA GLN A 3 0.97 44.23 28.91
C GLN A 3 2.38 43.87 28.38
N ARG A 4 2.41 43.22 27.20
CA ARG A 4 3.42 43.25 26.12
C ARG A 4 2.97 42.20 25.07
N ASP A 5 2.51 42.57 23.87
CA ASP A 5 3.28 43.03 22.68
C ASP A 5 4.50 42.13 22.42
N GLY A 6 4.75 41.51 21.27
CA GLY A 6 4.22 41.55 19.89
C GLY A 6 5.17 40.72 19.01
N ASP A 7 4.94 40.70 17.68
CA ASP A 7 5.81 40.22 16.58
C ASP A 7 5.69 38.73 16.18
N GLU A 8 4.87 38.38 15.17
CA GLU A 8 5.04 38.47 13.70
C GLU A 8 5.87 37.34 13.07
N GLY A 9 5.29 36.67 12.07
CA GLY A 9 5.89 35.52 11.40
C GLY A 9 5.03 34.90 10.29
N GLY A 10 4.56 35.74 9.36
CA GLY A 10 4.31 35.37 7.95
C GLY A 10 3.51 34.10 7.64
N ALA A 11 2.20 34.12 7.88
CA ALA A 11 1.29 33.23 7.16
C ALA A 11 0.89 33.89 5.85
N GLY A 12 1.62 33.59 4.77
CA GLY A 12 1.22 33.95 3.41
C GLY A 12 -0.19 33.43 3.12
N PRO A 13 -0.97 34.09 2.24
CA PRO A 13 -2.34 33.67 1.95
C PRO A 13 -2.28 32.33 1.24
N GLY A 14 -2.43 31.26 2.01
CA GLY A 14 -2.74 29.94 1.48
C GLY A 14 -4.08 30.07 0.79
N SER A 15 -4.04 30.16 -0.54
CA SER A 15 -5.17 30.13 -1.46
C SER A 15 -6.23 29.16 -0.96
N VAL A 16 -7.21 29.70 -0.23
CA VAL A 16 -8.46 29.03 0.07
C VAL A 16 -9.17 28.95 -1.28
N MET A 17 -9.03 27.82 -1.99
CA MET A 17 -9.91 27.53 -3.12
C MET A 17 -11.31 27.33 -2.54
N GLN A 18 -12.02 28.43 -2.31
CA GLN A 18 -13.47 28.45 -2.31
C GLN A 18 -13.89 28.09 -3.73
N ALA A 19 -14.19 26.83 -3.98
CA ALA A 19 -14.92 26.43 -5.18
C ALA A 19 -16.40 26.80 -5.00
N VAL A 20 -16.69 28.10 -5.00
CA VAL A 20 -18.04 28.65 -5.20
C VAL A 20 -18.02 29.50 -6.47
N VAL A 21 -17.55 28.88 -7.55
CA VAL A 21 -17.95 29.29 -8.89
C VAL A 21 -18.55 28.03 -9.47
N ALA A 22 -19.86 28.02 -9.66
CA ALA A 22 -20.53 26.98 -10.42
C ALA A 22 -19.90 26.99 -11.80
N HIS A 23 -18.90 26.13 -12.00
CA HIS A 23 -18.30 25.91 -13.30
C HIS A 23 -19.46 25.49 -14.20
N GLU A 24 -19.69 26.21 -15.30
CA GLU A 24 -20.70 25.84 -16.29
C GLU A 24 -20.24 24.55 -16.98
N LEU A 25 -20.35 23.41 -16.28
CA LEU A 25 -20.24 22.10 -16.89
C LEU A 25 -21.39 21.99 -17.88
N SER A 26 -21.08 21.58 -19.12
CA SER A 26 -22.10 21.10 -20.04
C SER A 26 -22.95 20.01 -19.38
N LYS A 27 -24.24 19.96 -19.73
CA LYS A 27 -25.15 18.89 -19.29
C LYS A 27 -24.59 17.49 -19.56
N GLU A 28 -23.85 17.33 -20.65
CA GLU A 28 -23.20 16.06 -21.00
C GLU A 28 -22.11 15.67 -20.00
N LEU A 29 -21.28 16.63 -19.56
CA LEU A 29 -20.24 16.40 -18.56
C LEU A 29 -20.84 16.10 -17.18
N GLN A 30 -21.96 16.74 -16.83
CA GLN A 30 -22.67 16.44 -15.58
C GLN A 30 -23.24 15.01 -15.62
N LEU A 31 -23.93 14.63 -16.69
CA LEU A 31 -24.44 13.28 -16.88
C LEU A 31 -23.33 12.22 -16.87
N TYR A 32 -22.16 12.54 -17.45
CA TYR A 32 -20.99 11.67 -17.39
C TYR A 32 -20.50 11.50 -15.94
N PHE A 33 -20.32 12.60 -15.20
CA PHE A 33 -19.90 12.57 -13.81
C PHE A 33 -20.88 11.79 -12.92
N ASP A 34 -22.18 12.04 -13.06
CA ASP A 34 -23.22 11.34 -12.31
C ASP A 34 -23.22 9.84 -12.60
N ARG A 35 -23.09 9.46 -13.88
CA ARG A 35 -23.02 8.06 -14.28
C ARG A 35 -21.79 7.37 -13.71
N ILE A 36 -20.62 8.00 -13.78
CA ILE A 36 -19.39 7.41 -13.24
C ILE A 36 -19.45 7.31 -11.71
N THR A 37 -19.90 8.36 -11.02
CA THR A 37 -19.99 8.33 -9.55
C THR A 37 -21.03 7.32 -9.07
N ALA A 38 -22.14 7.14 -9.78
CA ALA A 38 -23.12 6.09 -9.48
C ALA A 38 -22.50 4.69 -9.58
N VAL A 39 -21.77 4.40 -10.67
CA VAL A 39 -21.07 3.11 -10.86
C VAL A 39 -20.01 2.88 -9.78
N ILE A 40 -19.26 3.92 -9.38
CA ILE A 40 -18.26 3.82 -8.30
C ILE A 40 -18.94 3.57 -6.95
N ARG A 41 -20.08 4.23 -6.66
CA ARG A 41 -20.85 4.00 -5.42
C ARG A 41 -21.42 2.59 -5.35
N GLY A 42 -21.83 2.02 -6.49
CA GLY A 42 -22.26 0.62 -6.64
C GLY A 42 -21.13 -0.40 -6.43
N ALA A 43 -19.87 0.05 -6.41
CA ALA A 43 -18.69 -0.75 -6.12
C ALA A 43 -18.49 -1.98 -7.03
N GLY A 44 -19.18 -2.05 -8.16
CA GLY A 44 -19.06 -3.13 -9.14
C GLY A 44 -19.47 -4.51 -8.59
N ALA A 45 -20.44 -4.59 -7.68
CA ALA A 45 -20.94 -5.88 -7.19
C ALA A 45 -21.79 -6.59 -8.27
N GLY A 46 -21.43 -7.83 -8.61
CA GLY A 46 -22.18 -8.66 -9.55
C GLY A 46 -22.14 -8.16 -11.00
N ILE A 47 -23.31 -7.82 -11.54
CA ILE A 47 -23.53 -7.49 -12.97
C ILE A 47 -22.85 -6.16 -13.36
N GLU A 48 -22.56 -5.28 -12.40
CA GLU A 48 -21.95 -3.97 -12.66
C GLU A 48 -20.42 -3.99 -12.73
N ALA A 49 -19.76 -5.13 -12.47
CA ALA A 49 -18.30 -5.24 -12.55
C ALA A 49 -17.71 -4.88 -13.95
N PRO A 50 -18.33 -5.27 -15.08
CA PRO A 50 -17.90 -4.82 -16.40
C PRO A 50 -18.09 -3.31 -16.60
N LEU A 51 -19.18 -2.74 -16.05
CA LEU A 51 -19.45 -1.30 -16.15
C LEU A 51 -18.40 -0.50 -15.38
N LEU A 52 -18.01 -0.96 -14.18
CA LEU A 52 -16.94 -0.33 -13.41
C LEU A 52 -15.62 -0.36 -14.18
N ARG A 53 -15.27 -1.50 -14.80
CA ARG A 53 -14.04 -1.60 -15.61
C ARG A 53 -14.07 -0.65 -16.81
N ALA A 54 -15.20 -0.56 -17.51
CA ALA A 54 -15.36 0.36 -18.64
C ALA A 54 -15.27 1.83 -18.20
N ALA A 55 -15.88 2.19 -17.06
CA ALA A 55 -15.79 3.52 -16.49
C ALA A 55 -14.35 3.89 -16.09
N LEU A 56 -13.62 2.97 -15.42
CA LEU A 56 -12.22 3.18 -15.06
C LEU A 56 -11.31 3.32 -16.29
N ALA A 57 -11.55 2.51 -17.33
CA ALA A 57 -10.82 2.63 -18.59
C ALA A 57 -11.07 3.99 -19.26
N SER A 58 -12.34 4.43 -19.30
CA SER A 58 -12.70 5.76 -19.81
C SER A 58 -11.98 6.89 -19.05
N LEU A 59 -11.94 6.82 -17.71
CA LEU A 59 -11.22 7.81 -16.89
C LEU A 59 -9.71 7.86 -17.18
N ALA A 60 -9.11 6.74 -17.58
CA ALA A 60 -7.69 6.66 -17.88
C ALA A 60 -7.32 7.21 -19.26
N THR A 61 -8.26 7.25 -20.22
CA THR A 61 -7.99 7.62 -21.61
C THR A 61 -8.58 8.95 -22.05
N ASP A 62 -9.66 9.41 -21.40
CA ASP A 62 -10.41 10.58 -21.86
C ASP A 62 -9.67 11.90 -21.55
N ALA A 63 -9.52 12.74 -22.56
CA ALA A 63 -8.83 14.02 -22.49
C ALA A 63 -9.73 15.17 -22.03
N GLY A 64 -11.07 15.02 -22.10
CA GLY A 64 -12.05 16.05 -21.75
C GLY A 64 -12.29 16.21 -20.24
N LEU A 65 -11.62 15.41 -19.41
CA LEU A 65 -11.92 15.30 -17.97
C LEU A 65 -11.29 16.38 -17.09
N HIS A 66 -10.50 17.29 -17.66
CA HIS A 66 -9.77 18.30 -16.87
C HIS A 66 -10.71 19.17 -16.02
N GLN A 67 -11.86 19.58 -16.58
CA GLN A 67 -12.86 20.38 -15.87
C GLN A 67 -13.57 19.59 -14.74
N LEU A 68 -13.60 18.26 -14.82
CA LEU A 68 -14.22 17.39 -13.82
C LEU A 68 -13.28 17.06 -12.65
N MET A 69 -11.98 17.35 -12.76
CA MET A 69 -11.00 16.96 -11.75
C MET A 69 -11.30 17.48 -10.34
N PRO A 70 -11.64 18.77 -10.12
CA PRO A 70 -11.99 19.25 -8.79
C PRO A 70 -13.14 18.47 -8.16
N TYR A 71 -14.17 18.16 -8.96
CA TYR A 71 -15.35 17.41 -8.53
C TYR A 71 -15.01 15.95 -8.20
N PHE A 72 -14.17 15.30 -9.01
CA PHE A 72 -13.69 13.95 -8.71
C PHE A 72 -12.83 13.89 -7.46
N VAL A 73 -11.96 14.88 -7.23
CA VAL A 73 -11.11 14.95 -6.05
C VAL A 73 -11.97 15.09 -4.80
N GLN A 74 -12.93 16.02 -4.79
CA GLN A 74 -13.86 16.19 -3.69
C GLN A 74 -14.71 14.93 -3.45
N PHE A 75 -15.25 14.35 -4.52
CA PHE A 75 -16.02 13.10 -4.45
C PHE A 75 -15.20 11.96 -3.80
N VAL A 76 -13.95 11.78 -4.22
CA VAL A 76 -13.07 10.74 -3.65
C VAL A 76 -12.79 11.01 -2.17
N GLN A 77 -12.52 12.26 -1.79
CA GLN A 77 -12.28 12.61 -0.38
C GLN A 77 -13.49 12.34 0.51
N GLU A 78 -14.67 12.79 0.08
CA GLU A 78 -15.90 12.59 0.83
C GLU A 78 -16.29 11.11 0.91
N GLU A 79 -16.23 10.38 -0.21
CA GLU A 79 -16.59 8.97 -0.21
C GLU A 79 -15.61 8.13 0.59
N VAL A 80 -14.30 8.38 0.53
CA VAL A 80 -13.35 7.66 1.39
C VAL A 80 -13.66 7.90 2.87
N ALA A 81 -13.97 9.14 3.26
CA ALA A 81 -14.32 9.46 4.65
C ALA A 81 -15.66 8.80 5.09
N LYS A 82 -16.67 8.77 4.21
CA LYS A 82 -18.00 8.19 4.49
C LYS A 82 -18.02 6.66 4.43
N SER A 83 -17.17 6.05 3.59
CA SER A 83 -17.25 4.62 3.24
C SER A 83 -16.12 3.75 3.81
N LEU A 84 -15.49 4.17 4.91
CA LEU A 84 -14.41 3.43 5.58
C LEU A 84 -14.75 1.98 6.00
N LYS A 85 -16.03 1.59 6.00
CA LYS A 85 -16.48 0.23 6.32
C LYS A 85 -16.79 -0.65 5.11
N ASN A 86 -16.84 -0.07 3.90
CA ASN A 86 -17.19 -0.79 2.67
C ASN A 86 -15.94 -0.98 1.80
N LEU A 87 -15.31 -2.15 1.90
CA LEU A 87 -14.07 -2.46 1.19
C LEU A 87 -14.23 -2.44 -0.33
N ALA A 88 -15.37 -2.88 -0.88
CA ALA A 88 -15.59 -2.89 -2.31
C ALA A 88 -15.60 -1.46 -2.87
N ARG A 89 -16.25 -0.53 -2.17
CA ARG A 89 -16.27 0.88 -2.56
C ARG A 89 -14.90 1.53 -2.44
N LEU A 90 -14.19 1.28 -1.33
CA LEU A 90 -12.81 1.77 -1.18
C LEU A 90 -11.89 1.25 -2.28
N ARG A 91 -12.05 -0.01 -2.70
CA ARG A 91 -11.31 -0.60 -3.82
C ARG A 91 -11.60 0.13 -5.12
N ALA A 92 -12.89 0.36 -5.43
CA ALA A 92 -13.30 1.14 -6.60
C ALA A 92 -12.69 2.56 -6.57
N LEU A 93 -12.71 3.23 -5.41
CA LEU A 93 -12.13 4.58 -5.25
C LEU A 93 -10.60 4.58 -5.47
N VAL A 94 -9.88 3.61 -4.93
CA VAL A 94 -8.42 3.48 -5.17
C VAL A 94 -8.13 3.20 -6.65
N CYS A 95 -8.95 2.38 -7.33
CA CYS A 95 -8.86 2.18 -8.78
C CYS A 95 -9.14 3.47 -9.56
N THR A 96 -10.12 4.26 -9.12
CA THR A 96 -10.45 5.55 -9.73
C THR A 96 -9.26 6.49 -9.64
N VAL A 97 -8.67 6.65 -8.45
CA VAL A 97 -7.45 7.47 -8.29
C VAL A 97 -6.30 6.96 -9.15
N HIS A 98 -6.12 5.64 -9.23
CA HIS A 98 -5.11 5.03 -10.10
C HIS A 98 -5.32 5.39 -11.57
N SER A 99 -6.57 5.32 -12.05
CA SER A 99 -6.93 5.59 -13.44
C SER A 99 -6.75 7.07 -13.78
N LEU A 100 -7.20 7.96 -12.87
CA LEU A 100 -7.03 9.41 -13.00
C LEU A 100 -5.55 9.82 -13.05
N VAL A 101 -4.72 9.22 -12.19
CA VAL A 101 -3.27 9.49 -12.17
C VAL A 101 -2.55 8.91 -13.38
N SER A 102 -3.04 7.79 -13.93
CA SER A 102 -2.45 7.14 -15.11
C SER A 102 -2.69 7.96 -16.37
N ASN A 103 -3.82 8.67 -16.46
CA ASN A 103 -4.18 9.50 -17.59
C ASN A 103 -3.10 10.57 -17.88
N PRO A 104 -2.51 10.60 -19.09
CA PRO A 104 -1.50 11.60 -19.47
C PRO A 104 -2.10 12.95 -19.88
N ALA A 105 -3.37 13.00 -20.30
CA ALA A 105 -4.04 14.22 -20.74
C ALA A 105 -4.45 15.14 -19.57
N ILE A 106 -4.45 14.60 -18.34
CA ILE A 106 -4.84 15.31 -17.14
C ILE A 106 -3.60 15.74 -16.36
N HIS A 107 -3.51 17.05 -16.05
CA HIS A 107 -2.55 17.59 -15.10
C HIS A 107 -2.92 17.23 -13.65
N ALA A 108 -2.84 15.93 -13.30
CA ALA A 108 -3.18 15.43 -11.96
C ALA A 108 -2.27 16.00 -10.85
N GLU A 109 -1.12 16.55 -11.22
CA GLU A 109 -0.10 17.18 -10.36
C GLU A 109 -0.67 18.21 -9.40
N LEU A 110 -1.57 19.08 -9.90
CA LEU A 110 -2.17 20.16 -9.12
C LEU A 110 -3.01 19.65 -7.93
N TYR A 111 -3.55 18.42 -8.05
CA TYR A 111 -4.48 17.84 -7.09
C TYR A 111 -3.85 16.73 -6.22
N LEU A 112 -2.57 16.39 -6.41
CA LEU A 112 -1.92 15.31 -5.67
C LEU A 112 -1.97 15.52 -4.16
N HIS A 113 -1.77 16.76 -3.70
CA HIS A 113 -1.80 17.06 -2.27
C HIS A 113 -3.16 16.81 -1.61
N HIS A 114 -4.25 16.86 -2.38
CA HIS A 114 -5.61 16.54 -1.93
C HIS A 114 -5.93 15.05 -2.06
N LEU A 115 -5.42 14.37 -3.09
CA LEU A 115 -5.67 12.93 -3.33
C LEU A 115 -4.84 12.02 -2.44
N MET A 116 -3.58 12.39 -2.17
CA MET A 116 -2.64 11.55 -1.42
C MET A 116 -3.09 11.23 0.01
N PRO A 117 -3.67 12.16 0.80
CA PRO A 117 -4.22 11.84 2.11
C PRO A 117 -5.28 10.74 2.06
N SER A 118 -6.16 10.74 1.04
CA SER A 118 -7.19 9.70 0.88
C SER A 118 -6.58 8.34 0.58
N VAL A 119 -5.59 8.27 -0.32
CA VAL A 119 -4.88 7.03 -0.63
C VAL A 119 -4.11 6.50 0.59
N VAL A 120 -3.41 7.38 1.31
CA VAL A 120 -2.69 7.00 2.54
C VAL A 120 -3.67 6.51 3.60
N THR A 121 -4.84 7.15 3.75
CA THR A 121 -5.89 6.69 4.67
C THR A 121 -6.35 5.27 4.35
N CYS A 122 -6.61 4.95 3.08
CA CYS A 122 -6.95 3.59 2.64
C CYS A 122 -5.82 2.56 2.86
N MET A 123 -4.60 3.00 3.14
CA MET A 123 -3.47 2.14 3.41
C MET A 123 -3.20 1.97 4.92
N VAL A 124 -3.32 3.03 5.72
CA VAL A 124 -2.93 3.04 7.15
C VAL A 124 -4.09 3.09 8.13
N ALA A 125 -5.34 3.20 7.67
CA ALA A 125 -6.48 3.33 8.58
C ALA A 125 -6.59 2.15 9.57
N LYS A 126 -7.05 2.49 10.78
CA LYS A 126 -7.12 1.57 11.93
C LYS A 126 -8.13 0.44 11.71
N ARG A 127 -9.25 0.74 11.05
CA ARG A 127 -10.34 -0.19 10.74
C ARG A 127 -10.89 0.15 9.36
N LEU A 128 -10.76 -0.76 8.40
CA LEU A 128 -11.27 -0.61 7.03
C LEU A 128 -12.43 -1.56 6.69
N SER A 129 -12.67 -2.54 7.55
CA SER A 129 -13.68 -3.57 7.32
C SER A 129 -14.73 -3.53 8.42
N ALA A 130 -15.97 -3.84 8.04
CA ALA A 130 -17.05 -4.08 9.00
C ALA A 130 -16.80 -5.39 9.77
N SER A 131 -16.13 -6.34 9.13
CA SER A 131 -15.78 -7.64 9.69
C SER A 131 -14.27 -7.92 9.59
N PRO A 132 -13.63 -8.50 10.63
CA PRO A 132 -12.20 -8.82 10.62
C PRO A 132 -11.80 -9.92 9.62
N THR A 133 -12.77 -10.60 9.02
CA THR A 133 -12.58 -11.70 8.06
C THR A 133 -12.46 -11.24 6.61
N GLU A 134 -12.80 -9.98 6.30
CA GLU A 134 -12.74 -9.48 4.94
C GLU A 134 -11.29 -9.20 4.50
N ASP A 135 -11.00 -9.38 3.21
CA ASP A 135 -9.68 -9.16 2.64
C ASP A 135 -9.36 -7.66 2.47
N HIS A 136 -9.07 -7.00 3.59
CA HIS A 136 -8.56 -5.65 3.63
C HIS A 136 -7.05 -5.57 3.26
N TRP A 137 -6.36 -6.70 3.15
CA TRP A 137 -4.91 -6.74 2.88
C TRP A 137 -4.62 -6.37 1.43
N SER A 138 -5.36 -6.96 0.48
CA SER A 138 -5.23 -6.63 -0.94
C SER A 138 -5.54 -5.17 -1.25
N LEU A 139 -6.52 -4.56 -0.57
CA LEU A 139 -6.81 -3.13 -0.70
C LEU A 139 -5.61 -2.26 -0.26
N ARG A 140 -4.96 -2.60 0.86
CA ARG A 140 -3.77 -1.87 1.33
C ARG A 140 -2.60 -2.00 0.35
N ILE A 141 -2.39 -3.19 -0.21
CA ILE A 141 -1.36 -3.43 -1.24
C ILE A 141 -1.68 -2.60 -2.50
N GLN A 142 -2.95 -2.57 -2.93
CA GLN A 142 -3.36 -1.80 -4.09
C GLN A 142 -3.19 -0.30 -3.89
N ALA A 143 -3.55 0.22 -2.70
CA ALA A 143 -3.33 1.62 -2.34
C ALA A 143 -1.82 1.96 -2.31
N ALA A 144 -0.98 1.07 -1.78
CA ALA A 144 0.47 1.21 -1.83
C ALA A 144 1.00 1.26 -3.27
N GLY A 145 0.46 0.43 -4.17
CA GLY A 145 0.80 0.45 -5.60
C GLY A 145 0.42 1.76 -6.29
N THR A 146 -0.77 2.29 -6.01
CA THR A 146 -1.20 3.60 -6.54
C THR A 146 -0.36 4.75 -6.01
N MET A 147 -0.01 4.73 -4.71
CA MET A 147 0.91 5.70 -4.12
C MET A 147 2.31 5.63 -4.77
N ALA A 148 2.83 4.43 -5.02
CA ALA A 148 4.12 4.24 -5.68
C ALA A 148 4.09 4.75 -7.12
N LEU A 149 2.98 4.54 -7.85
CA LEU A 149 2.79 5.12 -9.18
C LEU A 149 2.88 6.65 -9.16
N VAL A 150 2.19 7.31 -8.21
CA VAL A 150 2.26 8.77 -8.03
C VAL A 150 3.70 9.21 -7.77
N CYS A 151 4.40 8.55 -6.85
CA CYS A 151 5.78 8.89 -6.52
C CYS A 151 6.74 8.68 -7.69
N ARG A 152 6.53 7.65 -8.51
CA ARG A 152 7.35 7.38 -9.70
C ARG A 152 7.09 8.39 -10.82
N LYS A 153 5.83 8.77 -11.06
CA LYS A 153 5.45 9.69 -12.14
C LYS A 153 5.82 11.15 -11.82
N PHE A 154 5.63 11.57 -10.57
CA PHE A 154 5.74 12.98 -10.17
C PHE A 154 6.89 13.29 -9.20
N GLY A 155 7.62 12.28 -8.71
CA GLY A 155 8.70 12.47 -7.74
C GLY A 155 9.87 13.33 -8.26
N GLY A 156 10.09 13.36 -9.58
CA GLY A 156 11.10 14.24 -10.19
C GLY A 156 10.68 15.71 -10.22
N ALA A 157 9.40 15.98 -10.52
CA ALA A 157 8.86 17.35 -10.57
C ALA A 157 8.58 17.93 -9.18
N TYR A 158 8.21 17.07 -8.21
CA TYR A 158 7.85 17.48 -6.85
C TYR A 158 8.63 16.68 -5.79
N PRO A 159 9.87 17.12 -5.46
CA PRO A 159 10.73 16.42 -4.50
C PRO A 159 10.16 16.36 -3.08
N THR A 160 9.16 17.17 -2.74
CA THR A 160 8.56 17.24 -1.39
C THR A 160 7.52 16.15 -1.13
N ILE A 161 6.96 15.51 -2.16
CA ILE A 161 5.89 14.51 -2.02
C ILE A 161 6.42 13.25 -1.31
N GLN A 162 7.52 12.69 -1.82
CA GLN A 162 8.09 11.44 -1.30
C GLN A 162 8.57 11.56 0.17
N PRO A 163 9.29 12.61 0.61
CA PRO A 163 9.66 12.80 2.02
C PRO A 163 8.46 12.95 2.96
N ARG A 164 7.37 13.60 2.51
CA ARG A 164 6.15 13.74 3.34
C ARG A 164 5.47 12.39 3.54
N ILE A 165 5.34 11.60 2.49
CA ILE A 165 4.73 10.25 2.54
C ILE A 165 5.57 9.30 3.38
N THR A 166 6.87 9.20 3.10
CA THR A 166 7.79 8.30 3.82
C THR A 166 7.83 8.62 5.32
N ARG A 167 7.85 9.90 5.70
CA ARG A 167 7.77 10.31 7.11
C ARG A 167 6.47 9.86 7.77
N THR A 168 5.34 10.02 7.09
CA THR A 168 4.03 9.58 7.62
C THR A 168 3.97 8.07 7.79
N LEU A 169 4.47 7.29 6.80
CA LEU A 169 4.48 5.83 6.89
C LEU A 169 5.46 5.32 7.94
N LEU A 170 6.65 5.91 8.05
CA LEU A 170 7.61 5.54 9.08
C LEU A 170 7.04 5.77 10.49
N ARG A 171 6.38 6.91 10.71
CA ARG A 171 5.65 7.18 11.97
C ARG A 171 4.49 6.22 12.21
N ALA A 172 3.88 5.67 11.16
CA ALA A 172 2.83 4.66 11.30
C ALA A 172 3.41 3.28 11.64
N MET A 173 4.60 2.95 11.13
CA MET A 173 5.29 1.69 11.38
C MET A 173 5.93 1.62 12.78
N LEU A 174 6.57 2.71 13.24
CA LEU A 174 7.30 2.74 14.51
C LEU A 174 6.42 2.97 15.75
N ASP A 175 5.14 3.26 15.54
CA ASP A 175 4.21 3.56 16.63
C ASP A 175 3.57 2.26 17.15
N ALA A 176 4.05 1.81 18.31
CA ALA A 176 3.58 0.59 18.98
C ALA A 176 2.11 0.68 19.45
N GLY A 177 1.50 1.87 19.52
CA GLY A 177 0.10 2.04 19.86
C GLY A 177 -0.87 1.78 18.70
N LYS A 178 -0.35 1.61 17.47
CA LYS A 178 -1.16 1.34 16.28
C LYS A 178 -1.36 -0.16 16.07
N PRO A 179 -2.51 -0.57 15.51
CA PRO A 179 -2.78 -1.99 15.28
C PRO A 179 -1.92 -2.54 14.13
N LEU A 180 -1.66 -3.84 14.17
CA LEU A 180 -0.82 -4.55 13.19
C LEU A 180 -1.23 -4.34 11.72
N PRO A 181 -2.54 -4.28 11.35
CA PRO A 181 -2.93 -3.96 9.98
C PRO A 181 -2.39 -2.60 9.49
N THR A 182 -2.31 -1.60 10.38
CA THR A 182 -1.72 -0.28 10.06
C THR A 182 -0.22 -0.40 9.81
N HIS A 183 0.49 -1.20 10.60
CA HIS A 183 1.90 -1.47 10.36
C HIS A 183 2.13 -2.19 9.04
N PHE A 184 1.34 -3.22 8.74
CA PHE A 184 1.38 -3.90 7.44
C PHE A 184 1.19 -2.94 6.27
N GLY A 185 0.22 -2.03 6.37
CA GLY A 185 -0.02 -1.01 5.35
C GLY A 185 1.17 -0.08 5.17
N ALA A 186 1.79 0.35 6.28
CA ALA A 186 2.99 1.19 6.25
C ALA A 186 4.18 0.46 5.61
N ILE A 187 4.44 -0.79 5.99
CA ILE A 187 5.51 -1.64 5.44
C ILE A 187 5.29 -1.88 3.94
N SER A 188 4.07 -2.23 3.54
CA SER A 188 3.70 -2.44 2.13
C SER A 188 3.90 -1.16 1.32
N GLY A 189 3.50 -0.01 1.87
CA GLY A 189 3.72 1.31 1.26
C GLY A 189 5.19 1.64 1.08
N LEU A 190 6.01 1.47 2.12
CA LEU A 190 7.45 1.74 2.08
C LEU A 190 8.18 0.78 1.12
N SER A 191 7.76 -0.48 1.07
CA SER A 191 8.26 -1.48 0.13
C SER A 191 7.95 -1.10 -1.32
N ALA A 192 6.74 -0.64 -1.60
CA ALA A 192 6.31 -0.24 -2.94
C ALA A 192 7.06 0.98 -3.50
N LEU A 193 7.60 1.86 -2.63
CA LEU A 193 8.44 3.00 -3.04
C LEU A 193 9.82 2.56 -3.57
N GLY A 194 10.24 1.33 -3.28
CA GLY A 194 11.44 0.72 -3.84
C GLY A 194 12.55 0.40 -2.84
N PRO A 195 13.58 -0.34 -3.29
CA PRO A 195 14.58 -0.96 -2.42
C PRO A 195 15.45 0.06 -1.68
N ARG A 196 15.70 1.24 -2.26
CA ARG A 196 16.47 2.30 -1.59
C ARG A 196 15.76 2.83 -0.35
N VAL A 197 14.43 2.95 -0.40
CA VAL A 197 13.63 3.41 0.75
C VAL A 197 13.61 2.35 1.84
N VAL A 198 13.43 1.08 1.48
CA VAL A 198 13.50 -0.07 2.41
C VAL A 198 14.85 -0.10 3.13
N ARG A 199 15.96 0.04 2.39
CA ARG A 199 17.31 0.05 2.95
C ARG A 199 17.54 1.18 3.96
N LEU A 200 17.00 2.36 3.69
CA LEU A 200 17.23 3.55 4.53
C LEU A 200 16.27 3.65 5.72
N LEU A 201 15.04 3.14 5.60
CA LEU A 201 14.00 3.36 6.62
C LEU A 201 13.61 2.09 7.37
N ILE A 202 13.54 0.94 6.70
CA ILE A 202 13.12 -0.32 7.32
C ILE A 202 14.31 -1.02 7.97
N LEU A 203 15.43 -1.21 7.25
CA LEU A 203 16.57 -1.98 7.77
C LEU A 203 17.15 -1.45 9.10
N PRO A 204 17.34 -0.13 9.32
CA PRO A 204 17.91 0.35 10.57
C PRO A 204 17.01 0.08 11.79
N ASN A 205 15.70 0.09 11.58
CA ASN A 205 14.71 -0.10 12.65
C ASN A 205 14.23 -1.55 12.75
N LEU A 206 14.73 -2.45 11.90
CA LEU A 206 14.22 -3.81 11.76
C LEU A 206 14.36 -4.62 13.05
N LYS A 207 15.54 -4.57 13.69
CA LYS A 207 15.81 -5.33 14.91
C LYS A 207 14.84 -4.93 16.03
N GLN A 208 14.73 -3.63 16.29
CA GLN A 208 13.84 -3.09 17.32
C GLN A 208 12.36 -3.41 17.03
N TYR A 209 11.97 -3.38 15.75
CA TYR A 209 10.60 -3.69 15.36
C TYR A 209 10.28 -5.20 15.48
N LEU A 210 11.24 -6.08 15.17
CA LEU A 210 11.08 -7.53 15.33
C LEU A 210 10.94 -7.93 16.81
N GLU A 211 11.71 -7.32 17.71
CA GLU A 211 11.59 -7.55 19.16
C GLU A 211 10.18 -7.21 19.70
N VAL A 212 9.50 -6.23 19.08
CA VAL A 212 8.11 -5.87 19.41
C VAL A 212 7.09 -6.81 18.76
N LEU A 213 7.41 -7.38 17.61
CA LEU A 213 6.50 -8.23 16.83
C LEU A 213 6.53 -9.71 17.28
N GLU A 214 7.70 -10.20 17.70
CA GLU A 214 7.93 -11.59 18.13
C GLU A 214 6.94 -12.08 19.21
N PRO A 215 6.63 -11.32 20.28
CA PRO A 215 5.65 -11.74 21.29
C PRO A 215 4.22 -11.94 20.74
N HIS A 216 3.89 -11.29 19.63
CA HIS A 216 2.59 -11.43 18.97
C HIS A 216 2.57 -12.57 17.94
N MET A 217 3.72 -13.14 17.61
CA MET A 217 3.85 -14.27 16.69
C MET A 217 3.79 -15.63 17.40
N GLU A 218 3.86 -15.68 18.73
CA GLU A 218 3.65 -16.94 19.45
C GLU A 218 2.16 -17.30 19.41
N PRO A 219 1.79 -18.55 19.07
CA PRO A 219 0.39 -18.95 19.04
C PRO A 219 -0.20 -18.84 20.45
N PRO A 220 -1.44 -18.33 20.60
CA PRO A 220 -2.07 -18.28 21.91
C PRO A 220 -2.21 -19.70 22.48
N PRO A 221 -1.99 -19.90 23.79
CA PRO A 221 -2.10 -21.21 24.40
C PRO A 221 -3.48 -21.83 24.14
N PRO A 222 -3.56 -23.16 23.93
CA PRO A 222 -4.82 -23.83 23.64
C PRO A 222 -5.80 -23.64 24.79
N LEU A 223 -7.07 -23.38 24.45
CA LEU A 223 -8.19 -23.33 25.39
C LEU A 223 -8.18 -24.62 26.24
N GLY A 224 -7.96 -24.48 27.55
CA GLY A 224 -7.88 -25.60 28.50
C GLY A 224 -6.50 -25.88 29.09
N SER A 225 -5.44 -25.21 28.61
CA SER A 225 -4.13 -25.22 29.29
C SER A 225 -4.15 -24.26 30.49
N SER A 226 -4.75 -24.72 31.60
CA SER A 226 -4.60 -24.06 32.89
C SER A 226 -3.14 -24.17 33.36
N SER A 227 -2.29 -23.21 32.96
CA SER A 227 -1.17 -22.86 33.83
C SER A 227 -1.78 -22.07 34.99
N GLY A 228 -1.92 -22.74 36.14
CA GLY A 228 -2.27 -22.08 37.38
C GLY A 228 -1.23 -20.99 37.68
N GLY A 229 -1.68 -19.75 37.79
CA GLY A 229 -0.78 -18.65 38.12
C GLY A 229 -1.46 -17.29 38.10
N GLY A 230 -1.88 -16.81 39.27
CA GLY A 230 -1.93 -15.36 39.52
C GLY A 230 -3.10 -14.83 40.33
N GLY A 231 -3.08 -15.02 41.65
CA GLY A 231 -3.83 -14.20 42.61
C GLY A 231 -3.16 -14.27 43.99
N GLY A 232 -2.35 -13.27 44.33
CA GLY A 232 -1.43 -13.31 45.48
C GLY A 232 -2.06 -13.17 46.87
N GLY A 233 -1.30 -13.63 47.86
CA GLY A 233 -1.51 -13.41 49.30
C GLY A 233 -0.50 -14.24 50.08
N GLY A 234 0.39 -13.58 50.83
CA GLY A 234 1.57 -14.20 51.43
C GLY A 234 1.31 -15.09 52.64
N GLY A 235 2.39 -15.75 53.11
CA GLY A 235 2.42 -16.46 54.39
C GLY A 235 3.10 -17.82 54.28
N ASN A 236 4.16 -18.00 55.07
CA ASN A 236 4.82 -19.28 55.40
C ASN A 236 3.81 -20.43 55.59
N GLU A 237 4.13 -21.62 55.07
CA GLU A 237 4.41 -22.79 55.92
C GLU A 237 4.88 -24.00 55.11
N ARG A 238 5.72 -24.81 55.76
CA ARG A 238 6.24 -26.10 55.29
C ARG A 238 5.12 -27.13 55.28
N THR A 239 4.97 -27.89 54.20
CA THR A 239 4.30 -29.19 54.27
C THR A 239 4.91 -30.20 53.30
N VAL A 240 5.63 -31.15 53.90
CA VAL A 240 5.73 -32.58 53.63
C VAL A 240 5.19 -33.08 52.27
N ILE A 241 6.10 -33.66 51.49
CA ILE A 241 5.78 -34.45 50.28
C ILE A 241 5.41 -35.85 50.76
N ASP A 242 4.11 -36.18 50.77
CA ASP A 242 3.62 -37.54 50.95
C ASP A 242 3.32 -38.14 49.57
N ILE A 243 3.86 -39.34 49.33
CA ILE A 243 3.69 -40.11 48.10
C ILE A 243 2.60 -41.14 48.39
N GLY A 244 1.42 -40.94 47.82
CA GLY A 244 0.32 -41.89 47.99
C GLY A 244 -0.88 -41.65 47.08
N GLY A 245 -1.01 -42.50 46.06
CA GLY A 245 -2.25 -43.20 45.71
C GLY A 245 -3.49 -42.40 45.25
N GLY A 246 -3.82 -42.57 43.97
CA GLY A 246 -5.15 -43.00 43.51
C GLY A 246 -6.36 -42.08 43.74
N GLY A 247 -6.92 -41.57 42.64
CA GLY A 247 -8.27 -41.00 42.67
C GLY A 247 -8.64 -40.39 41.33
N GLY A 248 -9.44 -41.11 40.53
CA GLY A 248 -10.12 -40.53 39.38
C GLY A 248 -11.08 -39.45 39.86
N GLY A 249 -10.69 -38.20 39.68
CA GLY A 249 -11.57 -37.04 39.73
C GLY A 249 -11.78 -36.57 38.30
N GLY A 250 -12.95 -36.83 37.73
CA GLY A 250 -13.42 -36.11 36.57
C GLY A 250 -13.39 -34.63 36.92
N GLY A 251 -12.37 -33.93 36.43
CA GLY A 251 -12.28 -32.49 36.58
C GLY A 251 -13.44 -31.90 35.79
N ASP A 252 -14.51 -31.52 36.48
CA ASP A 252 -15.44 -30.51 36.01
C ASP A 252 -14.64 -29.21 35.83
N GLN A 253 -13.95 -29.13 34.68
CA GLN A 253 -13.39 -27.90 34.19
C GLN A 253 -14.59 -26.96 34.01
N PRO A 254 -14.64 -25.81 34.70
CA PRO A 254 -15.76 -24.90 34.57
C PRO A 254 -15.96 -24.57 33.08
N PRO A 255 -17.20 -24.52 32.58
CA PRO A 255 -17.45 -24.26 31.18
C PRO A 255 -16.79 -22.94 30.80
N LEU A 256 -15.83 -23.00 29.85
CA LEU A 256 -15.11 -21.83 29.34
C LEU A 256 -16.10 -20.71 29.03
N THR A 257 -15.89 -19.55 29.64
CA THR A 257 -16.82 -18.43 29.50
C THR A 257 -16.82 -17.94 28.04
N GLU A 258 -17.93 -17.34 27.60
CA GLU A 258 -17.99 -16.74 26.27
C GLU A 258 -16.93 -15.64 26.08
N ASP A 259 -16.56 -14.97 27.18
CA ASP A 259 -15.48 -13.98 27.24
C ASP A 259 -14.09 -14.61 27.01
N ASP A 260 -13.79 -15.77 27.59
CA ASP A 260 -12.52 -16.48 27.35
C ASP A 260 -12.40 -16.94 25.89
N ARG A 261 -13.51 -17.41 25.30
CA ARG A 261 -13.57 -17.74 23.87
C ARG A 261 -13.38 -16.50 22.99
N ALA A 262 -13.96 -15.36 23.37
CA ALA A 262 -13.80 -14.10 22.64
C ALA A 262 -12.35 -13.57 22.72
N LYS A 263 -11.72 -13.63 23.90
CA LYS A 263 -10.31 -13.29 24.13
C LYS A 263 -9.38 -14.18 23.31
N HIS A 264 -9.62 -15.49 23.31
CA HIS A 264 -8.84 -16.43 22.51
C HIS A 264 -8.98 -16.16 20.99
N ARG A 265 -10.20 -15.89 20.49
CA ARG A 265 -10.41 -15.48 19.08
C ARG A 265 -9.66 -14.19 18.73
N ALA A 266 -9.70 -13.19 19.61
CA ALA A 266 -8.99 -11.93 19.40
C ALA A 266 -7.46 -12.12 19.43
N ALA A 267 -6.94 -12.98 20.31
CA ALA A 267 -5.53 -13.33 20.36
C ALA A 267 -5.09 -14.08 19.08
N MET A 268 -5.90 -15.05 18.62
CA MET A 268 -5.66 -15.78 17.38
C MET A 268 -5.65 -14.85 16.16
N GLN A 269 -6.56 -13.88 16.11
CA GLN A 269 -6.59 -12.87 15.07
C GLN A 269 -5.31 -12.01 15.07
N ARG A 270 -4.87 -11.54 16.25
CA ARG A 270 -3.62 -10.79 16.39
C ARG A 270 -2.41 -11.60 15.92
N HIS A 271 -2.36 -12.89 16.24
CA HIS A 271 -1.31 -13.79 15.75
C HIS A 271 -1.29 -13.87 14.22
N VAL A 272 -2.46 -14.06 13.58
CA VAL A 272 -2.55 -14.07 12.11
C VAL A 272 -2.11 -12.74 11.50
N GLU A 273 -2.52 -11.62 12.09
CA GLU A 273 -2.09 -10.27 11.66
C GLU A 273 -0.58 -10.06 11.82
N ALA A 274 0.02 -10.57 12.91
CA ALA A 274 1.45 -10.48 13.18
C ALA A 274 2.24 -11.30 12.15
N CYS A 275 1.84 -12.54 11.89
CA CYS A 275 2.45 -13.40 10.87
C CYS A 275 2.40 -12.76 9.48
N LYS A 276 1.25 -12.19 9.08
CA LYS A 276 1.15 -11.47 7.80
C LYS A 276 2.05 -10.24 7.72
N THR A 277 2.16 -9.49 8.81
CA THR A 277 3.02 -8.29 8.89
C THR A 277 4.49 -8.69 8.78
N HIS A 278 4.87 -9.76 9.46
CA HIS A 278 6.21 -10.34 9.40
C HIS A 278 6.55 -10.89 8.00
N ASP A 279 5.63 -11.58 7.35
CA ASP A 279 5.83 -12.08 5.98
C ASP A 279 6.00 -10.94 4.97
N ALA A 280 5.20 -9.87 5.09
CA ALA A 280 5.38 -8.67 4.28
C ALA A 280 6.74 -8.00 4.50
N LEU A 281 7.23 -7.99 5.75
CA LEU A 281 8.53 -7.47 6.11
C LEU A 281 9.66 -8.32 5.50
N LYS A 282 9.56 -9.66 5.61
CA LYS A 282 10.48 -10.60 4.96
C LYS A 282 10.53 -10.40 3.46
N GLN A 283 9.38 -10.28 2.80
CA GLN A 283 9.29 -10.04 1.36
C GLN A 283 9.95 -8.70 0.98
N ALA A 284 9.67 -7.63 1.73
CA ALA A 284 10.26 -6.31 1.47
C ALA A 284 11.79 -6.33 1.59
N VAL A 285 12.32 -6.97 2.64
CA VAL A 285 13.76 -7.11 2.87
C VAL A 285 14.39 -8.04 1.82
N GLY A 286 13.76 -9.15 1.48
CA GLY A 286 14.23 -10.10 0.46
C GLY A 286 14.35 -9.45 -0.92
N LEU A 287 13.32 -8.69 -1.34
CA LEU A 287 13.35 -7.92 -2.59
C LEU A 287 14.46 -6.85 -2.57
N CYS A 288 14.68 -6.20 -1.42
CA CYS A 288 15.75 -5.23 -1.24
C CYS A 288 17.15 -5.87 -1.36
N LEU A 289 17.38 -7.02 -0.71
CA LEU A 289 18.64 -7.75 -0.80
C LEU A 289 18.88 -8.25 -2.23
N HIS A 290 17.88 -8.86 -2.86
CA HIS A 290 17.99 -9.31 -4.24
C HIS A 290 18.30 -8.14 -5.19
N ALA A 291 17.63 -7.00 -5.03
CA ALA A 291 17.94 -5.79 -5.81
C ALA A 291 19.38 -5.30 -5.58
N THR A 292 19.89 -5.39 -4.34
CA THR A 292 21.26 -4.97 -3.99
C THR A 292 22.31 -5.94 -4.55
N LEU A 293 22.06 -7.24 -4.49
CA LEU A 293 22.97 -8.28 -5.01
C LEU A 293 22.97 -8.32 -6.55
N THR A 294 21.83 -8.06 -7.19
CA THR A 294 21.73 -7.98 -8.65
C THR A 294 22.13 -6.63 -9.21
N ALA A 295 22.20 -5.56 -8.41
CA ALA A 295 22.66 -4.24 -8.85
C ALA A 295 24.05 -4.25 -9.53
N PRO A 296 25.10 -4.89 -8.97
CA PRO A 296 26.40 -4.96 -9.66
C PRO A 296 26.32 -5.74 -10.97
N GLN A 297 25.57 -6.85 -11.02
CA GLN A 297 25.39 -7.64 -12.24
C GLN A 297 24.62 -6.87 -13.33
N ARG A 298 23.62 -6.07 -12.94
CA ARG A 298 22.87 -5.19 -13.84
C ARG A 298 23.73 -4.04 -14.34
N ALA A 299 24.49 -3.39 -13.46
CA ALA A 299 25.39 -2.30 -13.84
C ALA A 299 26.47 -2.78 -14.82
N GLU A 300 27.01 -3.98 -14.61
CA GLU A 300 27.97 -4.60 -15.52
C GLU A 300 27.33 -4.96 -16.86
N ARG A 301 26.14 -5.57 -16.84
CA ARG A 301 25.40 -5.86 -18.07
C ARG A 301 25.07 -4.59 -18.85
N ASP A 302 24.59 -3.54 -18.19
CA ASP A 302 24.20 -2.28 -18.82
C ASP A 302 25.41 -1.51 -19.39
N ARG A 303 26.63 -1.70 -18.83
CA ARG A 303 27.89 -1.21 -19.40
C ARG A 303 28.29 -1.95 -20.67
N VAL A 304 28.15 -3.27 -20.68
CA VAL A 304 28.57 -4.15 -21.79
C VAL A 304 27.53 -4.19 -22.93
N GLU A 305 26.25 -3.96 -22.63
CA GLU A 305 25.14 -3.97 -23.58
C GLU A 305 25.28 -3.00 -24.78
N PRO A 306 25.68 -1.73 -24.63
CA PRO A 306 25.87 -0.82 -25.77
C PRO A 306 26.97 -1.29 -26.73
N GLU A 307 28.07 -1.84 -26.23
CA GLU A 307 29.14 -2.40 -27.06
C GLU A 307 28.65 -3.63 -27.82
N ARG A 308 27.96 -4.55 -27.14
CA ARG A 308 27.34 -5.72 -27.79
C ARG A 308 26.29 -5.34 -28.83
N ARG A 309 25.54 -4.24 -28.62
CA ARG A 309 24.59 -3.72 -29.61
C ARG A 309 25.31 -3.12 -30.82
N ALA A 310 26.40 -2.39 -30.59
CA ALA A 310 27.24 -1.86 -31.67
C ALA A 310 27.87 -2.99 -32.50
N GLU A 311 28.37 -4.05 -31.86
CA GLU A 311 28.91 -5.24 -32.53
C GLU A 311 27.84 -5.97 -33.36
N ARG A 312 26.64 -6.17 -32.81
CA ARG A 312 25.51 -6.77 -33.55
C ARG A 312 25.10 -5.93 -34.76
N GLN A 313 25.08 -4.60 -34.62
CA GLN A 313 24.79 -3.70 -35.74
C GLN A 313 25.90 -3.75 -36.81
N ARG A 314 27.17 -3.81 -36.42
CA ARG A 314 28.30 -3.98 -37.36
C ARG A 314 28.25 -5.33 -38.08
N ALA A 315 27.96 -6.41 -37.37
CA ALA A 315 27.81 -7.74 -37.96
C ALA A 315 26.62 -7.81 -38.93
N ALA A 316 25.48 -7.19 -38.58
CA ALA A 316 24.33 -7.10 -39.46
C ALA A 316 24.63 -6.26 -40.71
N ALA A 317 25.35 -5.14 -40.58
CA ALA A 317 25.77 -4.32 -41.70
C ALA A 317 26.77 -5.07 -42.62
N ALA A 318 27.69 -5.84 -42.05
CA ALA A 318 28.62 -6.67 -42.81
C ALA A 318 27.89 -7.79 -43.59
N HIS A 319 26.91 -8.45 -42.97
CA HIS A 319 26.07 -9.45 -43.63
C HIS A 319 25.23 -8.83 -44.76
N ALA A 320 24.63 -7.66 -44.53
CA ALA A 320 23.88 -6.95 -45.56
C ALA A 320 24.78 -6.55 -46.75
N LYS A 321 26.01 -6.10 -46.47
CA LYS A 321 27.00 -5.78 -47.50
C LYS A 321 27.39 -7.02 -48.31
N ALA A 322 27.71 -8.13 -47.65
CA ALA A 322 28.04 -9.40 -48.31
C ALA A 322 26.88 -9.93 -49.17
N SER A 323 25.63 -9.84 -48.68
CA SER A 323 24.44 -10.20 -49.47
C SER A 323 24.25 -9.28 -50.69
N SER A 324 24.56 -8.00 -50.59
CA SER A 324 24.49 -7.07 -51.73
C SER A 324 25.57 -7.35 -52.79
N GLU A 325 26.80 -7.67 -52.37
CA GLU A 325 27.90 -8.00 -53.28
C GLU A 325 27.65 -9.33 -54.02
N LEU A 326 27.05 -10.32 -53.34
CA LEU A 326 26.58 -11.56 -53.97
C LEU A 326 25.46 -11.32 -54.98
N ALA A 327 24.53 -10.40 -54.70
CA ALA A 327 23.45 -10.04 -55.63
C ALA A 327 23.97 -9.29 -56.87
N VAL A 328 24.95 -8.40 -56.70
CA VAL A 328 25.60 -7.68 -57.82
C VAL A 328 26.46 -8.62 -58.67
N GLY A 329 27.17 -9.56 -58.05
CA GLY A 329 27.94 -10.58 -58.77
C GLY A 329 27.07 -11.55 -59.58
N ALA A 330 25.89 -11.93 -59.06
CA ALA A 330 24.93 -12.74 -59.81
C ALA A 330 24.36 -12.00 -61.03
N ALA A 331 24.05 -10.71 -60.91
CA ALA A 331 23.55 -9.89 -62.02
C ALA A 331 24.61 -9.66 -63.13
N ALA A 332 25.90 -9.60 -62.77
CA ALA A 332 26.99 -9.45 -63.74
C ALA A 332 27.30 -10.76 -64.50
N GLY A 333 27.01 -11.92 -63.92
CA GLY A 333 27.22 -13.23 -64.57
C GLY A 333 26.16 -13.59 -65.62
N GLU A 334 25.01 -12.93 -65.62
CA GLU A 334 23.90 -13.20 -66.55
C GLU A 334 23.96 -12.36 -67.84
N THR A 335 24.99 -11.54 -68.01
CA THR A 335 25.22 -10.67 -69.18
C THR A 335 26.47 -11.01 -70.00
N ALA A 336 27.12 -12.15 -69.74
CA ALA A 336 28.28 -12.65 -70.49
C ALA A 336 27.96 -13.91 -71.29
#